data_AF-A0A820J2M1-F1
#
_entry.id   AF-A0A820J2M1-F1
#
_cell.length_a   1.000
_cell.length_b   1.000
_cell.length_c   1.000
_cell.angle_alpha   90.00
_cell.angle_beta   90.00
_cell.angle_gamma   90.00
#
_symmetry.space_group_name_H-M   'P 1'
#
loop_
_entity.id
_entity.type
_entity.pdbx_description
1 polymer ?
#
loop_
_entity_poly.entity_id
_entity_poly.type
_entity_poly.pdbx_seq_one_letter_code
_entity_poly.pdbx_strand_id
1 'polypeptide(L)'
;MACAYHENTCRVGVILGTGTNACYFEDINKIHTISDRAVLPTEATEMIINTEWGALGEGGCLDMLITNFDREIDRISNNPGIHIFEKLISGMYMGRLAAEVLASLINQGIILETQRDHKQSYRYYGPFHALYMLQTSHISEIELDTGHTFANTRNVLKKLGLDYATNTDCAIISYTCRLISRRAAMLTAAAIAVLMKRLHENKQV
;
A
#
# COMPACT_ATOMS: atom_id res chain seq x y z
N MET A 1 -16.02 -16.88 -0.45
CA MET A 1 -17.15 -17.68 -0.98
C MET A 1 -17.01 -17.98 -2.48
N ALA A 2 -16.93 -16.99 -3.38
CA ALA A 2 -16.86 -17.25 -4.82
C ALA A 2 -15.68 -18.15 -5.26
N CYS A 3 -14.47 -17.89 -4.77
CA CYS A 3 -13.32 -18.76 -5.07
C CYS A 3 -13.48 -20.16 -4.42
N ALA A 4 -13.94 -20.22 -3.17
CA ALA A 4 -14.18 -21.48 -2.46
C ALA A 4 -15.24 -22.38 -3.10
N TYR A 5 -16.16 -21.82 -3.91
CA TYR A 5 -17.14 -22.60 -4.69
C TYR A 5 -16.47 -23.44 -5.79
N HIS A 6 -15.38 -22.94 -6.39
CA HIS A 6 -14.62 -23.65 -7.41
C HIS A 6 -13.41 -24.39 -6.82
N GLU A 7 -12.80 -23.82 -5.80
CA GLU A 7 -11.59 -24.31 -5.16
C GLU A 7 -11.86 -24.58 -3.67
N ASN A 8 -12.25 -25.81 -3.34
CA ASN A 8 -12.62 -26.22 -1.97
C ASN A 8 -11.48 -26.06 -0.94
N THR A 9 -10.26 -25.78 -1.38
CA THR A 9 -9.10 -25.49 -0.52
C THR A 9 -8.97 -24.01 -0.16
N CYS A 10 -9.75 -23.11 -0.77
CA CYS A 10 -9.72 -21.68 -0.50
C CYS A 10 -10.30 -21.38 0.89
N ARG A 11 -9.42 -20.92 1.80
CA ARG A 11 -9.76 -20.65 3.20
C ARG A 11 -9.56 -19.19 3.63
N VAL A 12 -8.99 -18.37 2.76
CA VAL A 12 -8.75 -16.94 2.96
C VAL A 12 -9.20 -16.19 1.71
N GLY A 13 -9.95 -15.11 1.91
CA GLY A 13 -10.21 -14.09 0.88
C GLY A 13 -9.43 -12.83 1.22
N VAL A 14 -8.81 -12.20 0.21
CA VAL A 14 -8.05 -10.96 0.39
C VAL A 14 -8.43 -9.98 -0.70
N ILE A 15 -8.60 -8.71 -0.33
CA ILE A 15 -8.81 -7.58 -1.24
C ILE A 15 -7.56 -6.70 -1.17
N LEU A 16 -6.94 -6.48 -2.32
CA LEU A 16 -5.82 -5.56 -2.52
C LEU A 16 -6.16 -4.63 -3.69
N GLY A 17 -6.60 -3.40 -3.38
CA GLY A 17 -7.02 -2.43 -4.38
C GLY A 17 -6.96 -1.01 -3.82
N THR A 18 -8.00 -0.21 -4.10
CA THR A 18 -8.15 1.12 -3.49
C THR A 18 -8.11 1.04 -1.96
N GLY A 19 -8.87 0.10 -1.39
CA GLY A 19 -8.75 -0.30 0.00
C GLY A 19 -8.14 -1.69 0.14
N THR A 20 -8.09 -2.17 1.38
CA THR A 20 -7.67 -3.55 1.67
C THR A 20 -8.45 -4.16 2.82
N ASN A 21 -8.84 -5.42 2.65
CA ASN A 21 -9.44 -6.21 3.71
C ASN A 21 -9.14 -7.70 3.51
N ALA A 22 -9.35 -8.51 4.54
CA ALA A 22 -9.30 -9.95 4.45
C ALA A 22 -10.43 -10.61 5.23
N CYS A 23 -10.76 -11.82 4.82
CA CYS A 23 -11.63 -12.70 5.58
C CYS A 23 -11.06 -14.11 5.56
N TYR A 24 -11.39 -14.89 6.59
CA TYR A 24 -10.94 -16.28 6.69
C TYR A 24 -11.95 -17.11 7.47
N PHE A 25 -11.86 -18.44 7.35
CA PHE A 25 -12.65 -19.37 8.16
C PHE A 25 -12.00 -19.58 9.53
N GLU A 26 -12.73 -19.28 10.60
CA GLU A 26 -12.33 -19.53 11.99
C GLU A 26 -13.17 -20.65 12.59
N ASP A 27 -12.56 -21.44 13.49
CA ASP A 27 -13.30 -22.43 14.28
C ASP A 27 -14.22 -21.71 15.25
N ILE A 28 -15.52 -22.04 15.23
CA ILE A 28 -16.53 -21.43 16.09
C ILE A 28 -16.16 -21.52 17.57
N ASN A 29 -15.46 -22.58 17.98
CA ASN A 29 -15.02 -22.75 19.37
C ASN A 29 -14.01 -21.70 19.82
N LYS A 30 -13.23 -21.13 18.90
CA LYS A 30 -12.24 -20.08 19.16
C LYS A 30 -12.81 -18.67 19.11
N ILE A 31 -14.09 -18.53 18.77
CA ILE A 31 -14.79 -17.24 18.76
C ILE A 31 -15.49 -17.04 20.10
N HIS A 32 -14.84 -16.28 20.99
CA HIS A 32 -15.32 -16.03 22.35
C HIS A 32 -16.34 -14.88 22.45
N THR A 33 -16.54 -14.11 21.37
CA THR A 33 -17.47 -12.97 21.33
C THR A 33 -18.92 -13.37 21.01
N ILE A 34 -19.16 -14.61 20.57
CA ILE A 34 -20.51 -15.14 20.35
C ILE A 34 -21.17 -15.34 21.71
N SER A 35 -22.11 -14.46 22.04
CA SER A 35 -22.76 -14.43 23.35
C SER A 35 -23.84 -15.51 23.50
N ASP A 36 -24.58 -15.78 22.42
CA ASP A 36 -25.58 -16.85 22.37
C ASP A 36 -25.20 -17.83 21.28
N ARG A 37 -24.72 -19.02 21.66
CA ARG A 37 -24.36 -20.09 20.72
C ARG A 37 -25.59 -20.85 20.20
N ALA A 38 -26.76 -20.71 20.81
CA ALA A 38 -27.98 -21.38 20.37
C ALA A 38 -28.52 -20.83 19.04
N VAL A 39 -28.09 -19.63 18.64
CA VAL A 39 -28.43 -19.03 17.33
C VAL A 39 -27.61 -19.61 16.17
N LEU A 40 -26.55 -20.37 16.47
CA LEU A 40 -25.74 -21.00 15.44
C LEU A 40 -26.44 -22.26 14.93
N PRO A 41 -26.37 -22.56 13.62
CA PRO A 41 -26.81 -23.85 13.10
C PRO A 41 -26.10 -24.99 13.83
N THR A 42 -26.83 -26.04 14.18
CA THR A 42 -26.31 -27.18 14.97
C THR A 42 -25.08 -27.83 14.30
N GLU A 43 -25.06 -27.87 12.97
CA GLU A 43 -23.98 -28.42 12.15
C GLU A 43 -22.82 -27.46 11.88
N ALA A 44 -22.91 -26.19 12.32
CA ALA A 44 -21.87 -25.20 12.08
C ALA A 44 -20.63 -25.51 12.93
N THR A 45 -19.50 -25.72 12.26
CA THR A 45 -18.18 -25.93 12.89
C THR A 45 -17.24 -24.75 12.65
N GLU A 46 -17.46 -24.00 11.57
CA GLU A 46 -16.62 -22.86 11.17
C GLU A 46 -17.49 -21.64 10.86
N MET A 47 -16.92 -20.45 11.06
CA MET A 47 -17.53 -19.17 10.73
C MET A 47 -16.54 -18.30 9.96
N ILE A 48 -17.02 -17.57 8.96
CA ILE A 48 -16.17 -16.60 8.25
C ILE A 48 -16.03 -15.35 9.12
N ILE A 49 -14.80 -15.00 9.45
CA ILE A 49 -14.46 -13.73 10.11
C ILE A 49 -14.07 -12.72 9.04
N ASN A 50 -14.81 -11.62 8.98
CA ASN A 50 -14.36 -10.40 8.33
C ASN A 50 -13.42 -9.68 9.31
N THR A 51 -12.15 -9.51 8.95
CA THR A 51 -11.14 -9.00 9.89
C THR A 51 -11.15 -7.49 10.03
N GLU A 52 -11.62 -6.77 9.00
CA GLU A 52 -11.46 -5.32 8.88
C GLU A 52 -10.00 -4.90 9.18
N TRP A 53 -9.03 -5.66 8.65
CA TRP A 53 -7.61 -5.53 9.02
C TRP A 53 -6.98 -4.18 8.65
N GLY A 54 -7.71 -3.33 7.92
CA GLY A 54 -7.25 -1.99 7.56
C GLY A 54 -6.99 -1.14 8.80
N ALA A 55 -7.73 -1.40 9.88
CA ALA A 55 -7.58 -0.78 11.19
C ALA A 55 -6.36 -1.26 11.99
N LEU A 56 -5.61 -2.28 11.53
CA LEU A 56 -4.40 -2.69 12.21
C LEU A 56 -3.40 -1.52 12.31
N GLY A 57 -2.79 -1.33 13.47
CA GLY A 57 -1.93 -0.16 13.74
C GLY A 57 -2.64 1.01 14.42
N GLU A 58 -3.98 1.03 14.44
CA GLU A 58 -4.71 1.94 15.32
C GLU A 58 -4.30 1.67 16.78
N GLY A 59 -3.95 2.73 17.51
CA GLY A 59 -3.38 2.62 18.86
C GLY A 59 -1.86 2.37 18.92
N GLY A 60 -1.15 2.43 17.78
CA GLY A 60 0.30 2.56 17.74
C GLY A 60 1.09 1.25 17.68
N CYS A 61 0.43 0.09 17.51
CA CYS A 61 1.13 -1.21 17.45
C CYS A 61 2.03 -1.37 16.22
N LEU A 62 1.91 -0.48 15.22
CA LEU A 62 2.77 -0.43 14.03
C LEU A 62 3.71 0.78 14.00
N ASP A 63 3.81 1.59 15.07
CA ASP A 63 4.55 2.87 15.07
C ASP A 63 6.01 2.73 14.67
N MET A 64 6.64 1.59 14.99
CA MET A 64 8.01 1.27 14.62
C MET A 64 8.23 1.10 13.11
N LEU A 65 7.16 0.84 12.34
CA LEU A 65 7.19 0.65 10.88
C LEU A 65 6.74 1.92 10.13
N ILE A 66 6.06 2.84 10.81
CA ILE A 66 5.47 4.04 10.24
C ILE A 66 6.53 5.14 10.10
N THR A 67 6.77 5.57 8.87
CA THR A 67 7.70 6.66 8.57
C THR A 67 7.05 8.03 8.75
N ASN A 68 7.85 9.10 8.75
CA ASN A 68 7.31 10.47 8.77
C ASN A 68 6.47 10.78 7.53
N PHE A 69 6.75 10.15 6.39
CA PHE A 69 5.94 10.28 5.19
C PHE A 69 4.56 9.64 5.39
N ASP A 70 4.50 8.44 5.96
CA ASP A 70 3.24 7.77 6.27
C ASP A 70 2.39 8.59 7.28
N ARG A 71 3.04 9.18 8.29
CA ARG A 71 2.37 10.08 9.25
C ARG A 71 1.77 11.30 8.56
N GLU A 72 2.48 11.88 7.60
CA GLU A 72 1.95 13.02 6.86
C GLU A 72 0.75 12.61 5.99
N ILE A 73 0.82 11.45 5.32
CA ILE A 73 -0.32 10.91 4.56
C ILE A 73 -1.54 10.68 5.47
N ASP A 74 -1.32 10.11 6.65
CA ASP A 74 -2.39 9.90 7.63
C ASP A 74 -2.99 11.23 8.11
N ARG A 75 -2.14 12.20 8.45
CA ARG A 75 -2.54 13.53 8.97
C ARG A 75 -3.43 14.30 8.00
N ILE A 76 -3.16 14.22 6.70
CA ILE A 76 -3.93 14.93 5.66
C ILE A 76 -5.07 14.11 5.06
N SER A 77 -5.23 12.85 5.49
CA SER A 77 -6.32 12.00 5.03
C SER A 77 -7.68 12.46 5.58
N ASN A 78 -8.76 11.94 5.01
CA ASN A 78 -10.13 12.24 5.48
C ASN A 78 -10.40 11.72 6.90
N ASN A 79 -9.61 10.76 7.36
CA ASN A 79 -9.81 10.02 8.60
C ASN A 79 -8.45 9.79 9.29
N PRO A 80 -7.81 10.84 9.83
CA PRO A 80 -6.52 10.71 10.52
C PRO A 80 -6.59 9.74 11.70
N GLY A 81 -5.56 8.93 11.88
CA GLY A 81 -5.48 7.94 12.96
C GLY A 81 -6.31 6.66 12.73
N ILE A 82 -7.04 6.56 11.61
CA ILE A 82 -7.92 5.44 11.28
C ILE A 82 -7.41 4.73 10.01
N HIS A 83 -7.63 3.42 9.91
CA HIS A 83 -7.21 2.58 8.78
C HIS A 83 -5.70 2.65 8.49
N ILE A 84 -4.89 2.59 9.55
CA ILE A 84 -3.43 2.74 9.48
C ILE A 84 -2.80 1.70 8.55
N PHE A 85 -3.16 0.43 8.67
CA PHE A 85 -2.61 -0.62 7.81
C PHE A 85 -3.04 -0.45 6.36
N GLU A 86 -4.28 -0.04 6.10
CA GLU A 86 -4.74 0.27 4.74
C GLU A 86 -3.89 1.37 4.10
N LYS A 87 -3.61 2.45 4.85
CA LYS A 87 -2.75 3.55 4.39
C LYS A 87 -1.34 3.11 4.05
N LEU A 88 -0.82 2.09 4.72
CA LEU A 88 0.52 1.57 4.47
C LEU A 88 0.63 0.73 3.19
N ILE A 89 -0.44 0.05 2.78
CA ILE A 89 -0.37 -0.99 1.73
C ILE A 89 -1.30 -0.78 0.53
N SER A 90 -2.34 0.05 0.62
CA SER A 90 -3.35 0.10 -0.44
C SER A 90 -2.94 0.98 -1.63
N GLY A 91 -3.55 0.68 -2.78
CA GLY A 91 -3.35 1.43 -4.01
C GLY A 91 -3.88 2.86 -3.96
N MET A 92 -4.71 3.24 -2.98
CA MET A 92 -5.12 4.64 -2.80
C MET A 92 -3.96 5.53 -2.34
N TYR A 93 -3.04 4.98 -1.54
CA TYR A 93 -2.02 5.79 -0.85
C TYR A 93 -0.61 5.64 -1.41
N MET A 94 -0.27 4.55 -2.10
CA MET A 94 1.08 4.33 -2.65
C MET A 94 1.57 5.47 -3.56
N GLY A 95 0.73 5.94 -4.49
CA GLY A 95 1.07 7.06 -5.37
C GLY A 95 1.38 8.34 -4.60
N ARG A 96 0.56 8.65 -3.60
CA ARG A 96 0.72 9.84 -2.77
C ARG A 96 1.94 9.75 -1.84
N LEU A 97 2.22 8.56 -1.30
CA LEU A 97 3.43 8.31 -0.52
C LEU A 97 4.69 8.48 -1.39
N ALA A 98 4.68 7.97 -2.62
CA ALA A 98 5.78 8.17 -3.56
C ALA A 98 5.98 9.67 -3.86
N ALA A 99 4.90 10.41 -4.10
CA ALA A 99 4.95 11.84 -4.30
C ALA A 99 5.59 12.58 -3.11
N GLU A 100 5.22 12.21 -1.87
CA GLU A 100 5.76 12.85 -0.66
C GLU A 100 7.28 12.59 -0.49
N VAL A 101 7.73 11.36 -0.74
CA VAL A 101 9.15 11.01 -0.70
C VAL A 101 9.92 11.77 -1.79
N LEU A 102 9.42 11.76 -3.02
CA LEU A 102 10.08 12.42 -4.16
C LEU A 102 10.09 13.95 -3.98
N ALA A 103 9.04 14.54 -3.44
CA ALA A 103 9.00 15.96 -3.09
C ALA A 103 10.10 16.32 -2.08
N SER A 104 10.33 15.47 -1.07
CA SER A 104 11.43 15.65 -0.12
C SER A 104 12.80 15.59 -0.81
N LEU A 105 13.01 14.69 -1.77
CA LEU A 105 14.25 14.60 -2.54
C LEU A 105 14.48 15.82 -3.44
N ILE A 106 13.42 16.37 -4.06
CA ILE A 106 13.49 17.62 -4.83
C ILE A 106 13.86 18.80 -3.93
N ASN A 107 13.22 18.91 -2.76
CA ASN A 107 13.52 19.97 -1.79
C ASN A 107 14.99 19.94 -1.35
N GLN A 108 15.58 18.75 -1.28
CA GLN A 108 17.00 18.55 -0.96
C GLN A 108 17.94 18.78 -2.17
N GLY A 109 17.39 18.98 -3.38
CA GLY A 109 18.16 19.12 -4.61
C GLY A 109 18.79 17.82 -5.11
N ILE A 110 18.27 16.66 -4.67
CA ILE A 110 18.85 15.34 -5.03
C ILE A 110 18.39 14.89 -6.41
N ILE A 111 17.15 15.21 -6.79
CA ILE A 111 16.56 14.86 -8.09
C ILE A 111 15.93 16.07 -8.76
N LEU A 112 15.81 16.01 -10.08
CA LEU A 112 15.16 16.99 -10.93
C LEU A 112 15.72 18.41 -10.74
N GLU A 113 17.02 18.49 -10.48
CA GLU A 113 17.75 19.74 -10.32
C GLU A 113 18.05 20.36 -11.70
N THR A 114 17.02 20.71 -12.47
CA THR A 114 17.21 21.50 -13.68
C THR A 114 17.08 22.99 -13.37
N GLN A 115 18.26 23.63 -13.37
CA GLN A 115 18.52 25.07 -13.51
C GLN A 115 17.79 25.97 -12.50
N ARG A 116 18.38 26.10 -11.31
CA ARG A 116 18.21 27.27 -10.42
C ARG A 116 18.73 28.58 -11.05
N ASP A 117 18.69 28.72 -12.38
CA ASP A 117 18.98 29.97 -13.07
C ASP A 117 17.80 30.93 -12.87
N HIS A 118 17.76 31.50 -11.67
CA HIS A 118 17.39 32.85 -11.22
C HIS A 118 16.36 33.73 -11.97
N LYS A 119 15.56 33.26 -12.93
CA LYS A 119 14.61 34.12 -13.66
C LYS A 119 13.16 33.63 -13.82
N GLN A 120 12.82 32.41 -13.41
CA GLN A 120 11.43 31.91 -13.50
C GLN A 120 10.97 31.20 -12.23
N SER A 121 10.82 31.95 -11.14
CA SER A 121 10.28 31.49 -9.85
C SER A 121 8.86 30.91 -9.93
N TYR A 122 8.09 31.22 -10.98
CA TYR A 122 6.72 30.72 -11.16
C TYR A 122 6.65 29.24 -11.60
N ARG A 123 7.72 28.66 -12.15
CA ARG A 123 7.75 27.25 -12.60
C ARG A 123 8.17 26.25 -11.51
N TYR A 124 8.63 26.73 -10.35
CA TYR A 124 9.17 25.87 -9.28
C TYR A 124 8.09 25.03 -8.57
N TYR A 125 6.82 25.45 -8.62
CA TYR A 125 5.70 24.63 -8.15
C TYR A 125 5.33 23.50 -9.13
N GLY A 126 5.84 23.54 -10.37
CA GLY A 126 5.53 22.58 -11.42
C GLY A 126 5.87 21.14 -11.04
N PRO A 127 7.10 20.83 -10.57
CA PRO A 127 7.47 19.47 -10.21
C PRO A 127 6.70 18.91 -9.01
N PHE A 128 6.46 19.74 -7.99
CA PHE A 128 5.66 19.31 -6.83
C PHE A 128 4.23 18.97 -7.26
N HIS A 129 3.58 19.88 -8.00
CA HIS A 129 2.21 19.65 -8.45
C HIS A 129 2.10 18.43 -9.39
N ALA A 130 3.06 18.27 -10.30
CA ALA A 130 3.15 17.12 -11.20
C ALA A 130 3.29 15.81 -10.44
N LEU A 131 4.18 15.73 -9.44
CA LEU A 131 4.38 14.51 -8.66
C LEU A 131 3.17 14.15 -7.80
N TYR A 132 2.40 15.13 -7.32
CA TYR A 132 1.14 14.85 -6.61
C TYR A 132 0.06 14.21 -7.49
N MET A 133 0.23 14.18 -8.82
CA MET A 133 -0.62 13.41 -9.73
C MET A 133 -0.17 11.95 -9.90
N LEU A 134 0.89 11.51 -9.18
CA LEU A 134 1.30 10.11 -9.18
C LEU A 134 0.19 9.22 -8.62
N GLN A 135 -0.06 8.14 -9.35
CA GLN A 135 -1.07 7.14 -9.05
C GLN A 135 -0.37 5.79 -8.97
N THR A 136 -1.03 4.81 -8.36
CA THR A 136 -0.48 3.45 -8.28
C THR A 136 -0.27 2.82 -9.66
N SER A 137 -1.06 3.18 -10.67
CA SER A 137 -0.83 2.81 -12.07
C SER A 137 0.52 3.31 -12.61
N HIS A 138 0.91 4.54 -12.26
CA HIS A 138 2.21 5.11 -12.62
C HIS A 138 3.36 4.33 -11.95
N ILE A 139 3.19 3.93 -10.68
CA ILE A 139 4.16 3.08 -9.97
C ILE A 139 4.32 1.74 -10.69
N SER A 140 3.21 1.09 -11.07
CA SER A 140 3.25 -0.17 -11.82
C SER A 140 3.93 0.00 -13.18
N GLU A 141 3.66 1.08 -13.92
CA GLU A 141 4.32 1.39 -15.21
C GLU A 141 5.83 1.58 -15.02
N ILE A 142 6.25 2.33 -14.00
CA ILE A 142 7.67 2.55 -13.65
C ILE A 142 8.39 1.23 -13.34
N GLU A 143 7.73 0.30 -12.64
CA GLU A 143 8.34 -0.98 -12.25
C GLU A 143 8.55 -1.97 -13.40
N LEU A 144 7.89 -1.76 -14.54
CA LEU A 144 8.11 -2.54 -15.76
C LEU A 144 9.45 -2.22 -16.44
N ASP A 145 10.17 -1.18 -16.00
CA ASP A 145 11.49 -0.89 -16.54
C ASP A 145 12.49 -2.02 -16.28
N THR A 146 12.95 -2.63 -17.38
CA THR A 146 14.05 -3.58 -17.41
C THR A 146 15.30 -2.94 -18.00
N GLY A 147 16.44 -2.99 -17.30
CA GLY A 147 17.71 -2.42 -17.76
C GLY A 147 17.95 -0.98 -17.31
N HIS A 148 18.75 -0.22 -18.08
CA HIS A 148 19.29 1.09 -17.66
C HIS A 148 18.74 2.31 -18.43
N THR A 149 17.77 2.10 -19.33
CA THR A 149 17.21 3.18 -20.17
C THR A 149 16.04 3.91 -19.50
N PHE A 150 15.38 3.28 -18.53
CA PHE A 150 14.24 3.81 -17.79
C PHE A 150 13.12 4.34 -18.69
N ALA A 151 12.80 3.59 -19.76
CA ALA A 151 11.89 4.04 -20.81
C ALA A 151 10.47 4.33 -20.28
N ASN A 152 9.93 3.45 -19.44
CA ASN A 152 8.60 3.63 -18.83
C ASN A 152 8.63 4.78 -17.82
N THR A 153 9.66 4.86 -16.97
CA THR A 153 9.83 5.97 -16.04
C THR A 153 9.84 7.32 -16.78
N ARG A 154 10.59 7.42 -17.88
CA ARG A 154 10.63 8.62 -18.73
C ARG A 154 9.28 8.94 -19.34
N ASN A 155 8.54 7.93 -19.80
CA ASN A 155 7.21 8.12 -20.35
C ASN A 155 6.23 8.66 -19.30
N VAL A 156 6.24 8.09 -18.09
CA VAL A 156 5.44 8.58 -16.96
C VAL A 156 5.82 10.02 -16.63
N LEU A 157 7.11 10.31 -16.45
CA LEU A 157 7.58 11.66 -16.14
C LEU A 157 7.21 12.66 -17.24
N LYS A 158 7.30 12.27 -18.51
CA LYS A 158 6.86 13.10 -19.64
C LYS A 158 5.36 13.40 -19.59
N LYS A 159 4.51 12.41 -19.27
CA LYS A 159 3.04 12.62 -19.07
C LYS A 159 2.77 13.63 -17.95
N LEU A 160 3.64 13.66 -16.93
CA LEU A 160 3.58 14.60 -15.81
C LEU A 160 4.26 15.96 -16.11
N GLY A 161 4.79 16.18 -17.31
CA GLY A 161 5.49 17.42 -17.68
C GLY A 161 6.92 17.55 -17.14
N LEU A 162 7.56 16.41 -16.84
CA LEU A 162 8.92 16.28 -16.32
C LEU A 162 9.85 15.60 -17.35
N ASP A 163 9.82 16.08 -18.59
CA ASP A 163 10.54 15.53 -19.74
C ASP A 163 12.06 15.76 -19.72
N TYR A 164 12.54 16.58 -18.78
CA TYR A 164 13.94 16.94 -18.59
C TYR A 164 14.69 16.04 -17.57
N ALA A 165 14.01 15.03 -17.00
CA ALA A 165 14.62 14.15 -16.01
C ALA A 165 15.86 13.42 -16.56
N THR A 166 16.95 13.46 -15.81
CA THR A 166 18.21 12.77 -16.16
C THR A 166 18.07 11.26 -15.95
N ASN A 167 19.05 10.47 -16.44
CA ASN A 167 19.09 9.03 -16.14
C ASN A 167 19.20 8.76 -14.64
N THR A 168 19.94 9.60 -13.92
CA THR A 168 20.09 9.52 -12.46
C THR A 168 18.76 9.78 -11.75
N ASP A 169 18.01 10.81 -12.17
CA ASP A 169 16.67 11.08 -11.64
C ASP A 169 15.75 9.89 -11.84
N CYS A 170 15.73 9.32 -13.05
CA CYS A 170 14.91 8.16 -13.37
C CYS A 170 15.28 6.95 -12.51
N ALA A 171 16.59 6.73 -12.26
CA ALA A 171 17.04 5.64 -11.40
C ALA A 171 16.56 5.81 -9.96
N ILE A 172 16.65 7.02 -9.39
CA ILE A 172 16.21 7.32 -8.02
C ILE A 172 14.68 7.23 -7.91
N ILE A 173 13.95 7.76 -8.89
CA ILE A 173 12.48 7.69 -8.94
C ILE A 173 12.01 6.24 -9.03
N SER A 174 12.57 5.46 -9.96
CA SER A 174 12.26 4.04 -10.12
C SER A 174 12.57 3.24 -8.86
N TYR A 175 13.71 3.52 -8.22
CA TYR A 175 14.08 2.88 -6.96
C TYR A 175 13.10 3.23 -5.82
N THR A 176 12.68 4.48 -5.72
CA THR A 176 11.71 4.94 -4.72
C THR A 176 10.37 4.23 -4.88
N CYS A 177 9.84 4.16 -6.11
CA CYS A 177 8.61 3.43 -6.43
C CYS A 177 8.71 1.95 -5.99
N ARG A 178 9.82 1.29 -6.35
CA ARG A 178 10.06 -0.11 -5.99
C ARG A 178 10.17 -0.35 -4.49
N LEU A 179 10.75 0.58 -3.72
CA LEU A 179 10.81 0.47 -2.27
C LEU A 179 9.41 0.50 -1.65
N ILE A 180 8.55 1.40 -2.12
CA ILE A 180 7.19 1.58 -1.61
C ILE A 180 6.33 0.35 -1.92
N SER A 181 6.32 -0.12 -3.16
CA SER A 181 5.54 -1.30 -3.55
C SER A 181 6.03 -2.57 -2.84
N ARG A 182 7.35 -2.74 -2.73
CA ARG A 182 7.94 -3.89 -2.02
C ARG A 182 7.59 -3.87 -0.55
N ARG A 183 7.60 -2.70 0.10
CA ARG A 183 7.13 -2.56 1.49
C ARG A 183 5.68 -2.97 1.61
N ALA A 184 4.80 -2.47 0.74
CA ALA A 184 3.38 -2.82 0.73
C ALA A 184 3.17 -4.34 0.57
N ALA A 185 3.91 -4.97 -0.36
CA ALA A 185 3.86 -6.41 -0.60
C ALA A 185 4.36 -7.22 0.62
N MET A 186 5.44 -6.78 1.27
CA MET A 186 5.98 -7.46 2.45
C MET A 186 5.03 -7.37 3.66
N LEU A 187 4.44 -6.20 3.90
CA LEU A 187 3.44 -6.02 4.96
C LEU A 187 2.18 -6.87 4.70
N THR A 188 1.71 -6.87 3.46
CA THR A 188 0.59 -7.72 3.02
C THR A 188 0.90 -9.21 3.25
N ALA A 189 2.09 -9.66 2.84
CA ALA A 189 2.52 -11.05 3.02
C ALA A 189 2.59 -11.43 4.50
N ALA A 190 3.08 -10.54 5.37
CA ALA A 190 3.10 -10.77 6.82
C ALA A 190 1.69 -10.93 7.40
N ALA A 191 0.74 -10.08 7.00
CA ALA A 191 -0.65 -10.19 7.45
C ALA A 191 -1.31 -11.48 6.97
N ILE A 192 -1.11 -11.87 5.70
CA ILE A 192 -1.61 -13.14 5.16
C ILE A 192 -0.97 -14.32 5.89
N ALA A 193 0.33 -14.27 6.18
CA ALA A 193 1.02 -15.33 6.91
C ALA A 193 0.43 -15.56 8.32
N VAL A 194 -0.02 -14.49 8.99
CA VAL A 194 -0.73 -14.60 10.28
C VAL A 194 -2.06 -15.35 10.13
N LEU A 195 -2.86 -15.03 9.10
CA LEU A 195 -4.11 -15.74 8.83
C LEU A 195 -3.86 -17.22 8.49
N MET A 196 -2.83 -17.50 7.69
CA MET A 196 -2.43 -18.87 7.34
C MET A 196 -1.97 -19.66 8.56
N LYS A 197 -1.19 -19.04 9.46
CA LYS A 197 -0.77 -19.64 10.73
C LYS A 197 -1.99 -19.96 11.60
N ARG A 198 -2.93 -19.01 11.73
CA ARG A 198 -4.16 -19.20 12.49
C ARG A 198 -4.99 -20.38 11.96
N LEU A 199 -5.15 -20.47 10.64
CA LEU A 199 -5.82 -21.60 9.99
C LEU A 199 -5.12 -22.93 10.23
N HIS A 200 -3.78 -22.94 10.27
CA HIS A 200 -3.03 -24.16 10.57
C HIS A 200 -3.26 -24.63 12.01
N GLU A 201 -3.26 -23.70 12.97
CA GLU A 201 -3.57 -23.98 14.38
C GLU A 201 -5.00 -24.47 14.61
N ASN A 202 -5.94 -24.20 13.69
CA ASN A 202 -7.30 -24.73 13.74
C ASN A 202 -7.37 -26.21 13.37
N LYS A 203 -6.39 -26.72 12.62
CA LYS A 203 -6.36 -28.13 12.17
C LYS A 203 -5.66 -29.08 13.15
N GLN A 204 -4.99 -28.55 14.17
CA GLN A 204 -4.22 -29.33 15.15
C GLN A 204 -4.97 -29.60 16.46
N VAL A 205 -6.26 -29.23 16.53
CA VAL A 205 -7.17 -29.48 17.66
C VAL A 205 -8.14 -30.59 17.27
#